data_AF-A0A9W5MZN7-F1
#
_entry.id   AF-A0A9W5MZN7-F1
#
_cell.length_a   1.000
_cell.length_b   1.000
_cell.length_c   1.000
_cell.angle_alpha   90.00
_cell.angle_beta   90.00
_cell.angle_gamma   90.00
#
_symmetry.space_group_name_H-M   'P 1'
#
loop_
_entity.id
_entity.type
_entity.pdbx_description
1 polymer ?
#
loop_
_entity_poly.entity_id
_entity_poly.type
_entity_poly.pdbx_seq_one_letter_code
_entity_poly.pdbx_strand_id
1 'polypeptide(L)'
;METKPTSQNEQRTNRRYLTVWRWHFYAGLLVAPFLTLLAVTGLGMLLFANITGKEGERIHVTPQAQVQPLSAQAEAARQSVNPETASVVQYIAPRADDMVAVFRVNNDDKATMVAVDPYTAKVVNTMPRGQGWYHTMDEIHGDIMIGATGDYLLETAASLTIIMIVTGIYLWWVKQRSLKAVFYLKQAKVVLGGATCTVHLALGFL
;
A
#
# COMPACT_ATOMS: atom_id res chain seq x y z
N MET A 1 -6.11 -57.36 5.37
CA MET A 1 -5.69 -56.02 4.91
C MET A 1 -5.13 -55.31 6.13
N GLU A 2 -3.83 -55.43 6.36
CA GLU A 2 -3.19 -54.99 7.61
C GLU A 2 -2.79 -53.51 7.48
N THR A 3 -3.45 -52.64 8.24
CA THR A 3 -3.13 -51.22 8.29
C THR A 3 -1.86 -51.03 9.12
N LYS A 4 -0.73 -50.78 8.45
CA LYS A 4 0.55 -50.51 9.09
C LYS A 4 0.37 -49.38 10.14
N PRO A 5 0.69 -49.60 11.43
CA PRO A 5 0.52 -48.58 12.45
C PRO A 5 1.44 -47.40 12.15
N THR A 6 0.87 -46.20 12.05
CA THR A 6 1.61 -44.95 11.88
C THR A 6 2.49 -44.73 13.10
N SER A 7 3.75 -44.35 12.91
CA SER A 7 4.68 -44.19 14.02
C SER A 7 4.24 -43.05 14.96
N GLN A 8 4.52 -43.17 16.26
CA GLN A 8 4.21 -42.14 17.27
C GLN A 8 4.74 -40.74 16.88
N ASN A 9 5.87 -40.69 16.17
CA ASN A 9 6.46 -39.44 15.65
C ASN A 9 5.63 -38.83 14.52
N GLU A 10 5.13 -39.62 13.58
CA GLU A 10 4.25 -39.14 12.51
C GLU A 10 2.95 -38.56 13.08
N GLN A 11 2.33 -39.26 14.05
CA GLN A 11 1.13 -38.79 14.73
C GLN A 11 1.36 -37.45 15.46
N ARG A 12 2.49 -37.30 16.17
CA ARG A 12 2.87 -36.03 16.84
C ARG A 12 3.11 -34.89 15.86
N THR A 13 3.78 -35.16 14.73
CA THR A 13 4.03 -34.13 13.70
C THR A 13 2.74 -33.65 13.03
N ASN A 14 1.81 -34.57 12.74
CA ASN A 14 0.48 -34.22 12.22
C ASN A 14 -0.32 -33.40 13.22
N ARG A 15 -0.28 -33.73 14.52
CA ARG A 15 -0.99 -32.96 15.55
C ARG A 15 -0.44 -31.53 15.66
N ARG A 16 0.88 -31.35 15.69
CA ARG A 16 1.52 -30.01 15.72
C ARG A 16 1.18 -29.18 14.49
N TYR A 17 1.26 -29.78 13.30
CA TYR A 17 0.88 -29.13 12.04
C TYR A 17 -0.57 -28.64 12.09
N LEU A 18 -1.51 -29.49 12.49
CA LEU A 18 -2.93 -29.13 12.58
C LEU A 18 -3.19 -28.02 13.62
N THR A 19 -2.48 -28.02 14.74
CA THR A 19 -2.58 -26.94 15.74
C THR A 19 -2.11 -25.60 15.16
N VAL A 20 -0.93 -25.57 14.52
CA VAL A 20 -0.42 -24.34 13.88
C VAL A 20 -1.36 -23.87 12.77
N TRP A 21 -1.89 -24.80 11.98
CA TRP A 21 -2.84 -24.50 10.91
C TRP A 21 -4.13 -23.85 11.45
N ARG A 22 -4.70 -24.37 12.55
CA ARG A 22 -5.89 -23.78 13.18
C ARG A 22 -5.62 -22.36 13.67
N TRP A 23 -4.51 -22.16 14.38
CA TRP A 23 -4.12 -20.84 14.88
C TRP A 23 -3.87 -19.85 13.74
N HIS A 24 -3.16 -20.26 12.70
CA HIS A 24 -2.96 -19.46 11.49
C HIS A 24 -4.31 -19.08 10.86
N PHE A 25 -5.22 -20.04 10.65
CA PHE A 25 -6.52 -19.76 10.04
C PHE A 25 -7.35 -18.74 10.84
N TYR A 26 -7.45 -18.90 12.17
CA TYR A 26 -8.22 -17.97 13.00
C TYR A 26 -7.56 -16.59 13.12
N ALA A 27 -6.24 -16.53 13.27
CA ALA A 27 -5.51 -15.27 13.26
C ALA A 27 -5.68 -14.55 11.91
N GLY A 28 -5.62 -15.30 10.79
CA GLY A 28 -5.89 -14.77 9.46
C GLY A 28 -7.30 -14.21 9.31
N LEU A 29 -8.32 -14.92 9.81
CA LEU A 29 -9.69 -14.43 9.80
C LEU A 29 -9.86 -13.13 10.61
N LEU A 30 -9.17 -13.02 11.75
CA LEU A 30 -9.19 -11.83 12.60
C LEU A 30 -8.49 -10.63 11.94
N VAL A 31 -7.35 -10.86 11.28
CA VAL A 31 -6.53 -9.80 10.66
C VAL A 31 -7.05 -9.37 9.28
N ALA A 32 -7.74 -10.26 8.56
CA ALA A 32 -8.27 -10.01 7.21
C ALA A 32 -9.11 -8.71 7.05
N PRO A 33 -10.07 -8.35 7.93
CA PRO A 33 -10.82 -7.11 7.79
C PRO A 33 -9.92 -5.87 7.90
N PHE A 34 -8.92 -5.88 8.78
CA PHE A 34 -7.97 -4.76 8.93
C PHE A 34 -7.09 -4.63 7.69
N LEU A 35 -6.56 -5.74 7.15
CA LEU A 35 -5.79 -5.71 5.90
C LEU A 35 -6.63 -5.26 4.71
N THR A 36 -7.92 -5.63 4.68
CA THR A 36 -8.84 -5.18 3.62
C THR A 36 -9.07 -3.67 3.72
N LEU A 37 -9.30 -3.16 4.94
CA LEU A 37 -9.40 -1.73 5.19
C LEU A 37 -8.14 -1.00 4.74
N LEU A 38 -6.96 -1.46 5.18
CA LEU A 38 -5.66 -0.86 4.80
C LEU A 38 -5.43 -0.90 3.27
N ALA A 39 -5.81 -1.98 2.60
CA ALA A 39 -5.69 -2.10 1.16
C ALA A 39 -6.63 -1.13 0.41
N VAL A 40 -7.88 -0.99 0.86
CA VAL A 40 -8.87 -0.10 0.25
C VAL A 40 -8.49 1.37 0.46
N THR A 41 -8.11 1.77 1.68
CA THR A 41 -7.67 3.13 1.96
C THR A 41 -6.34 3.44 1.31
N GLY A 42 -5.42 2.47 1.25
CA GLY A 42 -4.16 2.56 0.50
C GLY A 42 -4.40 2.86 -0.98
N LEU A 43 -5.32 2.13 -1.61
CA LEU A 43 -5.75 2.40 -2.98
C LEU A 43 -6.40 3.79 -3.10
N GLY A 44 -7.27 4.17 -2.16
CA GLY A 44 -7.87 5.49 -2.10
C GLY A 44 -6.84 6.62 -2.08
N MET A 45 -5.82 6.52 -1.22
CA MET A 45 -4.72 7.48 -1.15
C MET A 45 -3.98 7.60 -2.48
N LEU A 46 -3.64 6.47 -3.13
CA LEU A 46 -2.99 6.49 -4.44
C LEU A 46 -3.86 7.17 -5.50
N LEU A 47 -5.17 6.90 -5.51
CA LEU A 47 -6.11 7.51 -6.44
C LEU A 47 -6.22 9.02 -6.23
N PHE A 48 -6.47 9.49 -5.01
CA PHE A 48 -6.64 10.92 -4.76
C PHE A 48 -5.33 11.71 -4.89
N ALA A 49 -4.19 11.11 -4.53
CA ALA A 49 -2.86 11.70 -4.83
C ALA A 49 -2.61 11.85 -6.34
N ASN A 50 -3.22 11.00 -7.16
CA ASN A 50 -3.10 11.06 -8.61
C ASN A 50 -4.15 11.94 -9.30
N ILE A 51 -5.36 12.05 -8.75
CA ILE A 51 -6.45 12.83 -9.36
C ILE A 51 -6.39 14.29 -8.92
N THR A 52 -6.39 14.55 -7.62
CA THR A 52 -6.44 15.92 -7.06
C THR A 52 -5.08 16.41 -6.57
N GLY A 53 -4.15 15.49 -6.30
CA GLY A 53 -2.97 15.79 -5.50
C GLY A 53 -3.29 15.75 -4.01
N LYS A 54 -2.27 15.53 -3.19
CA LYS A 54 -2.45 15.42 -1.74
C LYS A 54 -2.78 16.78 -1.09
N GLU A 55 -2.25 17.87 -1.66
CA GLU A 55 -2.45 19.25 -1.20
C GLU A 55 -3.20 20.09 -2.25
N GLY A 56 -3.83 19.45 -3.24
CA GLY A 56 -4.46 20.14 -4.38
C GLY A 56 -3.49 20.56 -5.49
N GLU A 57 -2.31 19.96 -5.57
CA GLU A 57 -1.27 20.37 -6.54
C GLU A 57 -1.53 19.93 -7.99
N ARG A 58 -2.67 19.29 -8.29
CA ARG A 58 -3.05 18.85 -9.65
C ARG A 58 -4.17 19.68 -10.27
N ILE A 59 -4.43 20.87 -9.72
CA ILE A 59 -5.31 21.85 -10.34
C ILE A 59 -4.62 22.38 -11.60
N HIS A 60 -5.31 22.32 -12.73
CA HIS A 60 -4.78 22.78 -14.01
C HIS A 60 -4.95 24.30 -14.20
N VAL A 61 -3.94 24.92 -14.81
CA VAL A 61 -3.93 26.33 -15.25
C VAL A 61 -3.49 26.40 -16.71
N THR A 62 -3.67 27.56 -17.35
CA THR A 62 -3.22 27.77 -18.74
C THR A 62 -1.77 28.28 -18.73
N PRO A 63 -0.81 27.54 -19.32
CA PRO A 63 0.57 28.00 -19.40
C PRO A 63 0.74 29.33 -20.14
N GLN A 64 1.67 30.16 -19.69
CA GLN A 64 2.03 31.42 -20.35
C GLN A 64 3.54 31.52 -20.56
N ALA A 65 3.98 32.48 -21.37
CA ALA A 65 5.39 32.64 -21.72
C ALA A 65 6.29 33.04 -20.54
N GLN A 66 5.73 33.72 -19.53
CA GLN A 66 6.49 34.24 -18.39
C GLN A 66 5.88 33.75 -17.07
N VAL A 67 6.71 33.09 -16.27
CA VAL A 67 6.39 32.72 -14.88
C VAL A 67 6.64 33.92 -13.98
N GLN A 68 5.72 34.22 -13.06
CA GLN A 68 5.89 35.28 -12.08
C GLN A 68 6.98 34.93 -11.06
N PRO A 69 7.71 35.92 -10.52
CA PRO A 69 8.68 35.67 -9.46
C PRO A 69 8.07 34.89 -8.30
N LEU A 70 8.82 33.92 -7.76
CA LEU A 70 8.36 33.11 -6.63
C LEU A 70 7.95 33.96 -5.42
N SER A 71 8.62 35.10 -5.21
CA SER A 71 8.27 36.07 -4.17
C SER A 71 6.87 36.68 -4.37
N ALA A 72 6.48 36.98 -5.60
CA ALA A 72 5.14 37.50 -5.90
C ALA A 72 4.06 36.45 -5.66
N GLN A 73 4.33 35.20 -6.03
CA GLN A 73 3.42 34.07 -5.78
C GLN A 73 3.27 33.80 -4.26
N ALA A 74 4.38 33.76 -3.54
CA ALA A 74 4.39 33.58 -2.09
C ALA A 74 3.67 34.72 -1.36
N GLU A 75 3.84 35.96 -1.81
CA GLU A 75 3.15 37.12 -1.23
C GLU A 75 1.64 37.06 -1.51
N ALA A 76 1.22 36.69 -2.72
CA ALA A 76 -0.19 36.47 -3.03
C ALA A 76 -0.81 35.37 -2.15
N ALA A 77 -0.08 34.27 -1.93
CA ALA A 77 -0.52 33.21 -1.03
C ALA A 77 -0.68 33.70 0.42
N ARG A 78 0.32 34.44 0.93
CA ARG A 78 0.32 35.02 2.28
C ARG A 78 -0.86 35.96 2.51
N GLN A 79 -1.08 36.89 1.57
CA GLN A 79 -2.15 37.88 1.63
C GLN A 79 -3.55 37.24 1.59
N SER A 80 -3.70 36.10 0.90
CA SER A 80 -4.98 35.40 0.82
C SER A 80 -5.44 34.77 2.14
N VAL A 81 -4.53 34.56 3.09
CA VAL A 81 -4.84 33.96 4.40
C VAL A 81 -4.95 35.03 5.47
N ASN A 82 -3.86 35.76 5.74
CA ASN A 82 -3.86 36.94 6.60
C ASN A 82 -2.58 37.76 6.36
N PRO A 83 -2.67 38.99 5.81
CA PRO A 83 -1.51 39.82 5.54
C PRO A 83 -0.66 40.22 6.76
N GLU A 84 -1.22 40.19 7.97
CA GLU A 84 -0.52 40.65 9.18
C GLU A 84 0.19 39.52 9.93
N THR A 85 -0.47 38.38 10.06
CA THR A 85 0.01 37.26 10.91
C THR A 85 0.47 36.04 10.11
N ALA A 86 0.09 35.92 8.83
CA ALA A 86 0.39 34.71 8.08
C ALA A 86 1.84 34.66 7.59
N SER A 87 2.41 33.45 7.61
CA SER A 87 3.76 33.17 7.12
C SER A 87 3.76 31.99 6.15
N VAL A 88 4.47 32.13 5.03
CA VAL A 88 4.68 31.04 4.07
C VAL A 88 5.80 30.16 4.61
N VAL A 89 5.51 28.87 4.84
CA VAL A 89 6.45 27.91 5.44
C VAL A 89 6.85 26.77 4.51
N GLN A 90 6.13 26.59 3.40
CA GLN A 90 6.41 25.55 2.42
C GLN A 90 6.03 26.02 1.03
N TYR A 91 6.84 25.64 0.04
CA TYR A 91 6.56 25.76 -1.37
C TYR A 91 6.58 24.36 -2.00
N ILE A 92 5.56 24.08 -2.81
CA ILE A 92 5.43 22.87 -3.63
C ILE A 92 5.39 23.36 -5.08
N ALA A 93 6.45 23.04 -5.83
CA ALA A 93 6.56 23.41 -7.22
C ALA A 93 5.46 22.75 -8.07
N PRO A 94 4.99 23.41 -9.15
CA PRO A 94 4.13 22.79 -10.13
C PRO A 94 4.72 21.46 -10.62
N ARG A 95 3.88 20.42 -10.68
CA ARG A 95 4.33 19.09 -11.17
C ARG A 95 4.52 19.06 -12.69
N ALA A 96 3.87 19.97 -13.39
CA ALA A 96 3.94 20.19 -14.83
C ALA A 96 3.65 21.67 -15.12
N ASP A 97 3.97 22.13 -16.34
CA ASP A 97 3.80 23.53 -16.75
C ASP A 97 2.33 24.00 -16.70
N ASP A 98 1.38 23.07 -16.80
CA ASP A 98 -0.05 23.37 -16.77
C ASP A 98 -0.67 23.19 -15.38
N MET A 99 0.13 23.20 -14.30
CA MET A 99 -0.35 23.01 -12.93
C MET A 99 -0.02 24.20 -12.02
N VAL A 100 -0.83 24.34 -10.97
CA VAL A 100 -0.61 25.33 -9.92
C VAL A 100 0.66 25.07 -9.10
N ALA A 101 1.24 26.13 -8.57
CA ALA A 101 2.13 26.05 -7.42
C ALA A 101 1.29 25.98 -6.13
N VAL A 102 1.73 25.24 -5.12
CA VAL A 102 1.03 25.19 -3.83
C VAL A 102 1.94 25.70 -2.71
N PHE A 103 1.40 26.59 -1.88
CA PHE A 103 2.08 27.16 -0.73
C PHE A 103 1.39 26.72 0.55
N ARG A 104 2.16 26.29 1.55
CA ARG A 104 1.63 26.18 2.91
C ARG A 104 1.83 27.52 3.61
N VAL A 105 0.72 28.05 4.08
CA VAL A 105 0.66 29.31 4.81
C VAL A 105 0.16 29.01 6.22
N ASN A 106 0.99 29.26 7.22
CA ASN A 106 0.60 29.15 8.62
C ASN A 106 0.04 30.50 9.09
N ASN A 107 -1.01 30.45 9.92
CA ASN A 107 -1.61 31.58 10.60
C ASN A 107 -2.00 31.10 12.01
N ASP A 108 -1.22 31.50 13.00
CA ASP A 108 -1.28 30.98 14.38
C ASP A 108 -1.22 29.44 14.40
N ASP A 109 -2.21 28.79 15.01
CA ASP A 109 -2.32 27.33 15.11
C ASP A 109 -2.93 26.67 13.86
N LYS A 110 -3.29 27.46 12.84
CA LYS A 110 -3.91 26.97 11.60
C LYS A 110 -2.90 26.96 10.46
N ALA A 111 -2.99 25.93 9.63
CA ALA A 111 -2.25 25.86 8.38
C ALA A 111 -3.22 25.75 7.21
N THR A 112 -2.94 26.48 6.14
CA THR A 112 -3.75 26.53 4.91
C THR A 112 -2.85 26.23 3.72
N MET A 113 -3.32 25.39 2.81
CA MET A 113 -2.72 25.13 1.52
C MET A 113 -3.34 26.06 0.49
N VAL A 114 -2.49 26.84 -0.20
CA VAL A 114 -2.91 27.87 -1.14
C VAL A 114 -2.35 27.52 -2.52
N ALA A 115 -3.24 27.22 -3.47
CA ALA A 115 -2.91 26.98 -4.86
C ALA A 115 -2.84 28.32 -5.61
N VAL A 116 -1.71 28.60 -6.24
CA VAL A 116 -1.41 29.84 -6.96
C VAL A 116 -1.07 29.49 -8.40
N ASP A 117 -1.65 30.25 -9.34
CA ASP A 117 -1.26 30.19 -10.74
C ASP A 117 0.15 30.82 -10.89
N PRO A 118 1.17 30.04 -11.30
CA PRO A 118 2.54 30.53 -11.39
C PRO A 118 2.73 31.62 -12.46
N TYR A 119 1.82 31.74 -13.43
CA TYR A 119 1.92 32.70 -14.53
C TYR A 119 1.25 34.05 -14.23
N THR A 120 0.23 34.05 -13.36
CA THR A 120 -0.53 35.26 -13.02
C THR A 120 -0.37 35.71 -11.56
N ALA A 121 0.25 34.88 -10.71
CA ALA A 121 0.31 35.04 -9.26
C ALA A 121 -1.09 35.19 -8.60
N LYS A 122 -2.16 34.72 -9.27
CA LYS A 122 -3.50 34.70 -8.72
C LYS A 122 -3.72 33.43 -7.90
N VAL A 123 -4.41 33.58 -6.78
CA VAL A 123 -4.85 32.44 -5.97
C VAL A 123 -6.01 31.75 -6.69
N VAL A 124 -5.84 30.46 -6.96
CA VAL A 124 -6.82 29.62 -7.66
C VAL A 124 -7.71 28.89 -6.66
N ASN A 125 -7.13 28.41 -5.56
CA ASN A 125 -7.86 27.70 -4.52
C ASN A 125 -7.17 27.84 -3.16
N THR A 126 -7.95 27.77 -2.08
CA THR A 126 -7.46 27.71 -0.71
C THR A 126 -8.16 26.58 0.04
N MET A 127 -7.41 25.78 0.78
CA MET A 127 -7.96 24.71 1.60
C MET A 127 -7.23 24.61 2.93
N PRO A 128 -7.92 24.37 4.06
CA PRO A 128 -7.24 24.05 5.31
C PRO A 128 -6.34 22.82 5.12
N ARG A 129 -5.17 22.83 5.75
CA ARG A 129 -4.24 21.70 5.71
C ARG A 129 -4.87 20.49 6.40
N GLY A 130 -4.64 19.30 5.85
CA GLY A 130 -5.21 18.07 6.38
C GLY A 130 -6.70 17.93 6.07
N GLN A 131 -7.18 18.52 4.98
CA GLN A 131 -8.53 18.28 4.48
C GLN A 131 -8.50 17.62 3.11
N GLY A 132 -9.66 17.11 2.69
CA GLY A 132 -9.84 16.46 1.40
C GLY A 132 -9.70 14.94 1.45
N TRP A 133 -10.09 14.31 0.35
CA TRP A 133 -10.24 12.85 0.28
C TRP A 133 -8.94 12.09 0.51
N TYR A 134 -7.78 12.63 0.10
CA TYR A 134 -6.50 12.00 0.41
C TYR A 134 -6.30 11.91 1.93
N HIS A 135 -6.52 12.99 2.67
CA HIS A 135 -6.29 13.00 4.12
C HIS A 135 -7.33 12.18 4.87
N THR A 136 -8.59 12.18 4.42
CA THR A 136 -9.60 11.27 4.98
C THR A 136 -9.18 9.80 4.81
N MET A 137 -8.64 9.41 3.65
CA MET A 137 -8.13 8.05 3.47
C MET A 137 -6.89 7.77 4.33
N ASP A 138 -6.00 8.74 4.48
CA ASP A 138 -4.80 8.69 5.33
C ASP A 138 -5.17 8.49 6.82
N GLU A 139 -6.13 9.25 7.34
CA GLU A 139 -6.63 9.11 8.71
C GLU A 139 -7.29 7.74 8.95
N ILE A 140 -8.15 7.29 8.03
CA ILE A 140 -8.76 5.94 8.15
C ILE A 140 -7.68 4.85 8.06
N HIS A 141 -6.66 5.04 7.22
CA HIS A 141 -5.56 4.08 7.06
C HIS A 141 -4.63 4.03 8.26
N GLY A 142 -4.40 5.15 8.94
CA GLY A 142 -3.50 5.24 10.09
C GLY A 142 -4.16 4.81 11.39
N ASP A 143 -5.36 5.30 11.68
CA ASP A 143 -5.99 5.12 13.00
C ASP A 143 -7.50 4.87 12.98
N ILE A 144 -8.09 4.61 11.80
CA ILE A 144 -9.54 4.37 11.63
C ILE A 144 -10.39 5.56 12.14
N MET A 145 -9.81 6.76 12.22
CA MET A 145 -10.42 7.98 12.76
C MET A 145 -10.84 7.88 14.23
N ILE A 146 -10.19 7.02 15.02
CA ILE A 146 -10.41 6.90 16.46
C ILE A 146 -9.15 7.19 17.30
N GLY A 147 -8.13 7.79 16.65
CA GLY A 147 -6.88 8.20 17.28
C GLY A 147 -6.08 7.01 17.81
N ALA A 148 -5.36 7.20 18.91
CA ALA A 148 -4.40 6.23 19.44
C ALA A 148 -4.94 4.79 19.59
N THR A 149 -6.22 4.63 19.92
CA THR A 149 -6.83 3.29 20.01
C THR A 149 -6.81 2.56 18.67
N GLY A 150 -7.14 3.25 17.58
CA GLY A 150 -7.17 2.65 16.25
C GLY A 150 -5.78 2.45 15.68
N ASP A 151 -4.86 3.37 15.98
CA ASP A 151 -3.42 3.21 15.69
C ASP A 151 -2.89 1.91 16.32
N TYR A 152 -3.10 1.69 17.63
CA TYR A 152 -2.69 0.45 18.29
C TYR A 152 -3.37 -0.81 17.71
N LEU A 153 -4.64 -0.72 17.31
CA LEU A 153 -5.35 -1.84 16.68
C LEU A 153 -4.73 -2.20 15.32
N LEU A 154 -4.46 -1.20 14.49
CA LEU A 154 -3.86 -1.40 13.16
C LEU A 154 -2.40 -1.84 13.27
N GLU A 155 -1.62 -1.28 14.20
CA GLU A 155 -0.25 -1.71 14.50
C GLU A 155 -0.22 -3.17 14.96
N THR A 156 -1.15 -3.56 15.84
CA THR A 156 -1.29 -4.95 16.29
C THR A 156 -1.65 -5.88 15.14
N ALA A 157 -2.59 -5.48 14.27
CA ALA A 157 -2.97 -6.25 13.09
C ALA A 157 -1.80 -6.40 12.09
N ALA A 158 -1.02 -5.33 11.87
CA ALA A 158 0.18 -5.35 11.03
C ALA A 158 1.25 -6.28 11.62
N SER A 159 1.48 -6.21 12.93
CA SER A 159 2.42 -7.08 13.64
C SER A 159 2.00 -8.56 13.58
N LEU A 160 0.73 -8.85 13.77
CA LEU A 160 0.17 -10.20 13.60
C LEU A 160 0.30 -10.69 12.15
N THR A 161 0.22 -9.79 11.16
CA THR A 161 0.43 -10.13 9.75
C THR A 161 1.84 -10.69 9.50
N ILE A 162 2.87 -10.17 10.17
CA ILE A 162 4.23 -10.71 10.08
C ILE A 162 4.27 -12.16 10.59
N ILE A 163 3.64 -12.43 11.74
CA ILE A 163 3.53 -13.80 12.29
C ILE A 163 2.75 -14.70 11.32
N MET A 164 1.71 -14.17 10.69
CA MET A 164 0.92 -14.87 9.66
C MET A 164 1.76 -15.24 8.44
N ILE A 165 2.65 -14.36 7.96
CA ILE A 165 3.58 -14.67 6.87
C ILE A 165 4.52 -15.82 7.27
N VAL A 166 5.13 -15.74 8.44
CA VAL A 166 6.06 -16.78 8.94
C VAL A 166 5.36 -18.13 9.09
N THR A 167 4.18 -18.14 9.73
CA THR A 167 3.40 -19.37 9.90
C THR A 167 2.87 -19.92 8.57
N GLY A 168 2.53 -19.05 7.61
CA GLY A 168 2.16 -19.45 6.25
C GLY A 168 3.30 -20.15 5.52
N ILE A 169 4.51 -19.57 5.56
CA ILE A 169 5.73 -20.17 4.99
C ILE A 169 6.01 -21.53 5.65
N TYR A 170 5.92 -21.61 6.99
CA TYR A 170 6.11 -22.86 7.73
C TYR A 170 5.12 -23.95 7.28
N LEU A 171 3.82 -23.63 7.21
CA LEU A 171 2.78 -24.58 6.82
C LEU A 171 2.94 -25.03 5.36
N TRP A 172 3.29 -24.11 4.47
CA TRP A 172 3.61 -24.39 3.07
C TRP A 172 4.77 -25.37 2.95
N TRP A 173 5.88 -25.07 3.63
CA TRP A 173 7.09 -25.90 3.65
C TRP A 173 6.83 -27.31 4.20
N VAL A 174 6.14 -27.43 5.33
CA VAL A 174 5.83 -28.72 5.97
C VAL A 174 4.84 -29.53 5.15
N LYS A 175 3.88 -28.89 4.46
CA LYS A 175 2.91 -29.58 3.61
C LYS A 175 3.54 -30.11 2.32
N GLN A 176 4.48 -29.38 1.73
CA GLN A 176 5.02 -29.74 0.42
C GLN A 176 5.94 -30.95 0.41
N ARG A 177 6.64 -31.31 1.53
CA ARG A 177 7.47 -32.52 1.78
C ARG A 177 8.25 -33.16 0.59
N SER A 178 8.38 -32.50 -0.56
CA SER A 178 8.95 -33.03 -1.79
C SER A 178 9.07 -31.90 -2.81
N LEU A 179 10.22 -31.21 -2.78
CA LEU A 179 10.68 -30.43 -3.94
C LEU A 179 10.82 -31.30 -5.21
N LYS A 180 10.72 -32.64 -5.10
CA LYS A 180 10.69 -33.53 -6.27
C LYS A 180 9.41 -33.38 -7.09
N ALA A 181 8.28 -32.94 -6.53
CA ALA A 181 7.04 -32.79 -7.31
C ALA A 181 6.98 -31.49 -8.14
N VAL A 182 7.79 -30.49 -7.80
CA VAL A 182 7.91 -29.24 -8.58
C VAL A 182 8.93 -29.41 -9.73
N PHE A 183 9.92 -30.28 -9.56
CA PHE A 183 10.93 -30.59 -10.60
C PHE A 183 10.67 -31.87 -11.41
N TYR A 184 9.76 -32.76 -10.98
CA TYR A 184 9.26 -33.82 -11.85
C TYR A 184 8.11 -33.27 -12.69
N LEU A 185 8.46 -32.74 -13.87
CA LEU A 185 7.57 -32.78 -15.02
C LEU A 185 6.94 -34.18 -15.04
N LYS A 186 5.63 -34.21 -14.81
CA LYS A 186 4.81 -35.42 -14.88
C LYS A 186 5.11 -36.06 -16.24
N GLN A 187 5.88 -37.14 -16.26
CA GLN A 187 6.17 -37.92 -17.47
C GLN A 187 4.82 -38.27 -18.10
N ALA A 188 4.43 -37.54 -19.14
CA ALA A 188 3.23 -37.81 -19.88
C ALA A 188 3.51 -39.06 -20.71
N LYS A 189 3.03 -40.22 -20.25
CA LYS A 189 2.95 -41.41 -21.10
C LYS A 189 1.89 -41.14 -22.15
N VAL A 190 2.31 -40.65 -23.31
CA VAL A 190 1.51 -40.71 -24.53
C VAL A 190 1.59 -42.14 -25.04
N VAL A 191 0.45 -42.85 -25.02
CA VAL A 191 0.33 -44.18 -25.61
C VAL A 191 -0.14 -44.00 -27.05
N LEU A 192 0.76 -44.23 -28.01
CA LEU A 192 0.45 -44.38 -29.42
C LEU A 192 0.83 -45.79 -29.84
N GLY A 193 -0.17 -46.60 -30.23
CA GLY A 193 0.04 -47.78 -31.07
C GLY A 193 1.02 -48.85 -30.57
N GLY A 194 0.84 -49.38 -29.36
CA GLY A 194 1.37 -50.69 -28.98
C GLY A 194 2.88 -50.83 -28.73
N ALA A 195 3.68 -49.77 -28.88
CA ALA A 195 5.12 -49.80 -28.57
C ALA A 195 5.49 -48.70 -27.56
N THR A 196 6.01 -49.08 -26.39
CA THR A 196 6.51 -48.14 -25.39
C THR A 196 7.92 -47.70 -25.77
N CYS A 197 8.07 -46.49 -26.31
CA CYS A 197 9.38 -45.85 -26.50
C CYS A 197 9.67 -44.94 -25.31
N THR A 198 10.64 -45.31 -24.48
CA THR A 198 11.09 -44.49 -23.34
C THR A 198 12.05 -43.41 -23.86
N VAL A 199 11.57 -42.18 -24.04
CA VAL A 199 12.45 -41.06 -24.40
C VAL A 199 13.26 -40.66 -23.18
N HIS A 200 14.53 -41.07 -23.12
CA HIS A 200 15.50 -40.52 -22.18
C HIS A 200 15.93 -39.14 -22.68
N LEU A 201 15.25 -38.09 -22.21
CA LEU A 201 15.78 -36.74 -22.31
C LEU A 201 16.82 -36.56 -21.18
N ALA A 202 18.07 -36.87 -21.47
CA ALA A 202 19.20 -36.42 -20.66
C ALA A 202 19.45 -34.95 -21.00
N LEU A 203 19.04 -34.03 -20.12
CA LEU A 203 19.68 -32.71 -20.10
C LEU A 203 20.84 -32.78 -19.10
N GLY A 204 22.04 -32.84 -19.68
CA GLY A 204 23.28 -32.58 -18.97
C GLY A 204 23.31 -31.13 -18.49
N PHE A 205 23.80 -30.96 -17.26
CA PHE A 205 24.25 -29.68 -16.74
C PHE A 205 25.65 -29.40 -17.31
N LEU A 206 25.77 -28.29 -18.04
CA LEU A 206 26.89 -27.35 -17.90
C LEU A 206 26.27 -25.98 -17.58
#